data_AF-A0A8C9SRN2-F1
#
_entry.id   AF-A0A8C9SRN2-F1
#
_cell.length_a   1.000
_cell.length_b   1.000
_cell.length_c   1.000
_cell.angle_alpha   90.00
_cell.angle_beta   90.00
_cell.angle_gamma   90.00
#
_symmetry.space_group_name_H-M   'P 1'
#
loop_
_entity.id
_entity.type
_entity.pdbx_description
1 polymer ?
#
loop_
_entity_poly.entity_id
_entity_poly.type
_entity_poly.pdbx_seq_one_letter_code
_entity_poly.pdbx_strand_id
1 'polypeptide(L)'
;MAWLLHEMHDRREEQKLSIGTLTHTINMQEQSLLQMQKRNNSAVQTRNDRGIQLLEREEEMCIFYEKLNVQESLIREGSMEVQAMEQEIHFLNLLVREEKRQIELLCKQLPNKKALEEESTKLQKQLLECRERIPVLAKALEDPAQENRAHELNGQDPSHNELIKKMDQLEARLVQQEVQLLEKELVYEQVTRLSERIQAKTQNRKEESVELAKKMNELQGRIKDTTRKMMAVVSELSMHQACAMTLQREVKDQELHLDCCRRRLEEGLPPSPEMELEWQRILREERRRRTDLQERARRIEEEEKNRLPNGAYTTAEPRPNAYIPQGDNLPLPRPYGALAPFKPSEAGSSMRHIRKPEPKPIEI
;
A
#
# COMPACT_ATOMS: atom_id res chain seq x y z
N MET A 1 -45.69 -61.31 69.20
CA MET A 1 -46.31 -60.80 67.95
C MET A 1 -46.68 -59.32 68.00
N ALA A 2 -47.20 -58.78 69.12
CA ALA A 2 -47.59 -57.36 69.22
C ALA A 2 -46.43 -56.34 69.12
N TRP A 3 -45.26 -56.64 69.70
CA TRP A 3 -44.10 -55.73 69.68
C TRP A 3 -43.50 -55.56 68.27
N LEU A 4 -43.38 -56.66 67.51
CA LEU A 4 -42.90 -56.63 66.12
C LEU A 4 -43.83 -55.82 65.20
N LEU A 5 -45.14 -55.86 65.46
CA LEU A 5 -46.12 -55.06 64.72
C LEU A 5 -46.01 -53.56 65.06
N HIS A 6 -45.65 -53.22 66.30
CA HIS A 6 -45.43 -51.84 66.72
C HIS A 6 -44.13 -51.27 66.13
N GLU A 7 -43.03 -52.02 66.16
CA GLU A 7 -41.76 -51.62 65.54
C GLU A 7 -41.90 -51.43 64.01
N MET A 8 -42.65 -52.31 63.35
CA MET A 8 -42.97 -52.18 61.92
C MET A 8 -43.90 -50.99 61.62
N HIS A 9 -44.77 -50.63 62.57
CA HIS A 9 -45.60 -49.43 62.48
C HIS A 9 -44.76 -48.16 62.64
N ASP A 10 -43.86 -48.11 63.63
CA ASP A 10 -43.00 -46.96 63.88
C ASP A 10 -42.02 -46.71 62.72
N ARG A 11 -41.41 -47.78 62.17
CA ARG A 11 -40.62 -47.68 60.93
C ARG A 11 -41.43 -47.15 59.75
N ARG A 12 -42.71 -47.52 59.65
CA ARG A 12 -43.59 -47.03 58.59
C ARG A 12 -43.89 -45.54 58.78
N GLU A 13 -44.10 -45.09 60.01
CA GLU A 13 -44.30 -43.67 60.31
C GLU A 13 -43.01 -42.85 60.09
N GLU A 14 -41.84 -43.37 60.47
CA GLU A 14 -40.54 -42.76 60.14
C GLU A 14 -40.31 -42.66 58.64
N GLN A 15 -40.61 -43.72 57.89
CA GLN A 15 -40.54 -43.71 56.42
C GLN A 15 -41.51 -42.70 55.81
N LYS A 16 -42.74 -42.57 56.32
CA LYS A 16 -43.70 -41.56 55.87
C LYS A 16 -43.19 -40.14 56.12
N LEU A 17 -42.62 -39.88 57.30
CA LEU A 17 -42.01 -38.58 57.62
C LEU A 17 -40.83 -38.29 56.70
N SER A 18 -39.95 -39.28 56.45
CA SER A 18 -38.82 -39.14 55.52
C SER A 18 -39.26 -38.92 54.08
N ILE A 19 -40.36 -39.55 53.63
CA ILE A 19 -40.93 -39.30 52.30
C ILE A 19 -41.47 -37.87 52.25
N GLY A 20 -42.13 -37.38 53.31
CA GLY A 20 -42.60 -36.01 53.42
C GLY A 20 -41.48 -34.97 53.32
N THR A 21 -40.36 -35.17 54.03
CA THR A 21 -39.20 -34.25 53.98
C THR A 21 -38.50 -34.26 52.63
N LEU A 22 -38.34 -35.44 52.01
CA LEU A 22 -37.78 -35.58 50.66
C LEU A 22 -38.69 -34.91 49.63
N THR A 23 -39.99 -35.10 49.73
CA THR A 23 -40.98 -34.48 48.82
C THR A 23 -40.95 -32.96 48.94
N HIS A 24 -40.85 -32.43 50.16
CA HIS A 24 -40.68 -30.99 50.38
C HIS A 24 -39.39 -30.46 49.76
N THR A 25 -38.28 -31.19 49.92
CA THR A 25 -36.98 -30.83 49.34
C THR A 25 -37.01 -30.85 47.81
N ILE A 26 -37.64 -31.87 47.21
CA ILE A 26 -37.85 -31.97 45.76
C ILE A 26 -38.67 -30.76 45.27
N ASN A 27 -39.79 -30.45 45.92
CA ASN A 27 -40.62 -29.29 45.54
C ASN A 27 -39.85 -27.97 45.61
N MET A 28 -38.99 -27.78 46.63
CA MET A 28 -38.14 -26.59 46.76
C MET A 28 -37.09 -26.52 45.64
N GLN A 29 -36.46 -27.64 45.29
CA GLN A 29 -35.50 -27.71 44.19
C GLN A 29 -36.16 -27.48 42.84
N GLU A 30 -37.35 -28.02 42.60
CA GLU A 30 -38.14 -27.78 41.39
C GLU A 30 -38.52 -26.30 41.25
N GLN A 31 -38.95 -25.65 42.33
CA GLN A 31 -39.22 -24.20 42.33
C GLN A 31 -37.95 -23.39 42.02
N SER A 32 -36.82 -23.77 42.60
CA SER A 32 -35.53 -23.12 42.33
C SER A 32 -35.12 -23.28 40.87
N LEU A 33 -35.28 -24.48 40.30
CA LEU A 33 -35.00 -24.77 38.90
C LEU A 33 -35.89 -23.94 37.96
N LEU A 34 -37.19 -23.85 38.24
CA LEU A 34 -38.12 -23.01 37.47
C LEU A 34 -37.73 -21.53 37.55
N GLN A 35 -37.31 -21.04 38.72
CA GLN A 35 -36.86 -19.66 38.87
C GLN A 35 -35.56 -19.42 38.08
N MET A 36 -34.61 -20.35 38.12
CA MET A 36 -33.36 -20.28 37.35
C MET A 36 -33.64 -20.31 35.85
N GLN A 37 -34.55 -21.17 35.38
CA GLN A 37 -34.94 -21.23 33.98
C GLN A 37 -35.57 -19.92 33.51
N LYS A 38 -36.45 -19.31 34.32
CA LYS A 38 -37.03 -17.98 34.02
C LYS A 38 -35.96 -16.89 33.92
N ARG A 39 -35.00 -16.87 34.86
CA ARG A 39 -33.88 -15.92 34.84
C ARG A 39 -33.02 -16.11 33.59
N ASN A 40 -32.70 -17.36 33.25
CA ASN A 40 -31.91 -17.66 32.07
C ASN A 40 -32.63 -17.25 30.78
N ASN A 41 -33.93 -17.56 30.65
CA ASN A 41 -34.74 -17.15 29.49
C ASN A 41 -34.80 -15.63 29.37
N SER A 42 -34.98 -14.91 30.48
CA SER A 42 -34.95 -13.45 30.50
C SER A 42 -33.58 -12.91 30.08
N ALA A 43 -32.48 -13.50 30.55
CA ALA A 43 -31.13 -13.08 30.17
C ALA A 43 -30.84 -13.33 28.68
N VAL A 44 -31.30 -14.45 28.14
CA VAL A 44 -31.20 -14.77 26.70
C VAL A 44 -32.01 -13.76 25.88
N GLN A 45 -33.22 -13.42 26.33
CA GLN A 45 -34.05 -12.42 25.65
C GLN A 45 -33.35 -11.04 25.65
N THR A 46 -32.88 -10.56 26.80
CA THR A 46 -32.14 -9.28 26.90
C THR A 46 -30.89 -9.28 26.02
N ARG A 47 -30.15 -10.39 25.97
CA ARG A 47 -28.98 -10.54 25.08
C ARG A 47 -29.39 -10.44 23.62
N ASN A 48 -30.46 -11.11 23.21
CA ASN A 48 -30.94 -11.09 21.83
C ASN A 48 -31.45 -9.70 21.44
N ASP A 49 -32.23 -9.04 22.30
CA ASP A 49 -32.72 -7.68 22.08
C ASP A 49 -31.54 -6.69 21.93
N ARG A 50 -30.50 -6.86 22.76
CA ARG A 50 -29.28 -6.06 22.63
C ARG A 50 -28.50 -6.38 21.34
N GLY A 51 -28.48 -7.63 20.93
CA GLY A 51 -27.88 -8.06 19.66
C GLY A 51 -28.57 -7.41 18.46
N ILE A 52 -29.89 -7.34 18.45
CA ILE A 52 -30.67 -6.65 17.41
C ILE A 52 -30.32 -5.16 17.37
N GLN A 53 -30.31 -4.48 18.53
CA GLN A 53 -29.92 -3.06 18.59
C GLN A 53 -28.50 -2.80 18.11
N LEU A 54 -27.57 -3.73 18.33
CA LEU A 54 -26.19 -3.58 17.85
C LEU A 54 -26.15 -3.68 16.32
N LEU A 55 -26.86 -4.64 15.74
CA LEU A 55 -26.96 -4.78 14.28
C LEU A 55 -27.60 -3.55 13.63
N GLU A 56 -28.69 -3.04 14.20
CA GLU A 56 -29.33 -1.80 13.71
C GLU A 56 -28.35 -0.62 13.70
N ARG A 57 -27.54 -0.48 14.76
CA ARG A 57 -26.51 0.58 14.83
C ARG A 57 -25.36 0.36 13.83
N GLU A 58 -24.97 -0.88 13.58
CA GLU A 58 -23.97 -1.21 12.56
C GLU A 58 -24.46 -0.87 11.16
N GLU A 59 -25.72 -1.16 10.86
CA GLU A 59 -26.37 -0.78 9.60
C GLU A 59 -26.44 0.75 9.43
N GLU A 60 -26.83 1.49 10.48
CA GLU A 60 -26.80 2.96 10.49
C GLU A 60 -25.40 3.50 10.19
N MET A 61 -24.35 2.93 10.81
CA MET A 61 -22.97 3.33 10.55
C MET A 61 -22.57 3.10 9.09
N CYS A 62 -22.93 1.95 8.50
CA CYS A 62 -22.68 1.68 7.08
C CYS A 62 -23.33 2.72 6.17
N ILE A 63 -24.60 3.07 6.43
CA ILE A 63 -25.32 4.11 5.68
C ILE A 63 -24.61 5.47 5.83
N PHE A 64 -24.11 5.81 7.02
CA PHE A 64 -23.37 7.05 7.21
C PHE A 64 -22.03 7.07 6.47
N TYR A 65 -21.30 5.95 6.42
CA TYR A 65 -20.07 5.86 5.63
C TYR A 65 -20.33 6.04 4.14
N GLU A 66 -21.38 5.42 3.60
CA GLU A 66 -21.77 5.61 2.20
C GLU A 66 -22.13 7.07 1.92
N LYS A 67 -22.94 7.70 2.79
CA LYS A 67 -23.28 9.13 2.67
C LYS A 67 -22.03 10.02 2.72
N LEU A 68 -21.11 9.74 3.62
CA LEU A 68 -19.87 10.51 3.77
C LEU A 68 -19.00 10.37 2.51
N ASN A 69 -18.85 9.16 1.99
CA ASN A 69 -18.09 8.91 0.77
C ASN A 69 -18.69 9.64 -0.44
N VAL A 70 -20.02 9.64 -0.59
CA VAL A 70 -20.71 10.39 -1.66
C VAL A 70 -20.51 11.89 -1.49
N GLN A 71 -20.64 12.41 -0.26
CA GLN A 71 -20.41 13.84 0.00
C GLN A 71 -18.95 14.24 -0.25
N GLU A 72 -17.98 13.40 0.10
CA GLU A 72 -16.57 13.66 -0.16
C GLU A 72 -16.27 13.70 -1.67
N SER A 73 -16.85 12.79 -2.46
CA SER A 73 -16.74 12.83 -3.93
C SER A 73 -17.35 14.12 -4.49
N LEU A 74 -18.54 14.52 -4.02
CA LEU A 74 -19.20 15.75 -4.47
C LEU A 74 -18.40 17.00 -4.11
N ILE A 75 -17.83 17.07 -2.91
CA ILE A 75 -16.97 18.19 -2.49
C ILE A 75 -15.73 18.25 -3.37
N ARG A 76 -15.11 17.11 -3.67
CA ARG A 76 -13.93 17.04 -4.54
C ARG A 76 -14.27 17.51 -5.96
N GLU A 77 -15.37 17.03 -6.54
CA GLU A 77 -15.86 17.46 -7.85
C GLU A 77 -16.16 18.96 -7.87
N GLY A 78 -16.90 19.46 -6.88
CA GLY A 78 -17.19 20.88 -6.75
C GLY A 78 -15.92 21.74 -6.58
N SER A 79 -14.92 21.25 -5.84
CA SER A 79 -13.64 21.95 -5.67
C SER A 79 -12.87 22.05 -6.99
N MET A 80 -12.88 21.00 -7.82
CA MET A 80 -12.25 21.03 -9.14
C MET A 80 -12.97 22.02 -10.08
N GLU A 81 -14.30 22.06 -10.05
CA GLU A 81 -15.08 22.99 -10.87
C GLU A 81 -14.84 24.45 -10.47
N VAL A 82 -14.81 24.75 -9.16
CA VAL A 82 -14.47 26.08 -8.66
C VAL A 82 -13.07 26.49 -9.11
N GLN A 83 -12.09 25.59 -9.01
CA GLN A 83 -10.73 25.86 -9.47
C GLN A 83 -10.68 26.13 -10.98
N ALA A 84 -11.47 25.42 -11.78
CA ALA A 84 -11.57 25.66 -13.23
C ALA A 84 -12.17 27.05 -13.52
N MET A 85 -13.23 27.44 -12.82
CA MET A 85 -13.82 28.78 -12.93
C MET A 85 -12.86 29.89 -12.51
N GLU A 86 -12.08 29.69 -11.44
CA GLU A 86 -11.05 30.65 -11.01
C GLU A 86 -9.96 30.85 -12.07
N GLN A 87 -9.53 29.76 -12.73
CA GLN A 87 -8.58 29.83 -13.84
C GLN A 87 -9.16 30.59 -15.04
N GLU A 88 -10.43 30.36 -15.37
CA GLU A 88 -11.11 31.08 -16.45
C GLU A 88 -11.24 32.57 -16.13
N ILE A 89 -11.62 32.93 -14.90
CA ILE A 89 -11.64 34.32 -14.44
C ILE A 89 -10.24 34.94 -14.54
N HIS A 90 -9.19 34.21 -14.17
CA HIS A 90 -7.82 34.70 -14.30
C HIS A 90 -7.44 34.98 -15.76
N PHE A 91 -7.78 34.05 -16.66
CA PHE A 91 -7.53 34.17 -18.09
C PHE A 91 -8.28 35.36 -18.71
N LEU A 92 -9.57 35.51 -18.43
CA LEU A 92 -10.38 36.63 -18.88
C LEU A 92 -9.82 37.97 -18.38
N ASN A 93 -9.37 38.03 -17.13
CA ASN A 93 -8.71 39.22 -16.60
C ASN A 93 -7.40 39.55 -17.33
N LEU A 94 -6.63 38.54 -17.76
CA LEU A 94 -5.43 38.77 -18.56
C LEU A 94 -5.78 39.34 -19.93
N LEU A 95 -6.79 38.79 -20.61
CA LEU A 95 -7.28 39.31 -21.89
C LEU A 95 -7.75 40.76 -21.76
N VAL A 96 -8.53 41.09 -20.73
CA VAL A 96 -8.98 42.47 -20.47
C VAL A 96 -7.79 43.43 -20.28
N ARG A 97 -6.73 43.00 -19.60
CA ARG A 97 -5.52 43.84 -19.43
C ARG A 97 -4.79 44.06 -20.75
N GLU A 98 -4.70 43.01 -21.58
CA GLU A 98 -4.05 43.09 -22.88
C GLU A 98 -4.82 44.00 -23.84
N GLU A 99 -6.16 43.86 -23.90
CA GLU A 99 -7.02 44.75 -24.69
C GLU A 99 -6.88 46.21 -24.25
N LYS A 100 -6.87 46.49 -22.94
CA LYS A 100 -6.61 47.84 -22.41
C LYS A 100 -5.26 48.37 -22.87
N ARG A 101 -4.20 47.56 -22.81
CA ARG A 101 -2.87 47.93 -23.28
C ARG A 101 -2.86 48.25 -24.78
N GLN A 102 -3.57 47.47 -25.59
CA GLN A 102 -3.69 47.71 -27.03
C GLN A 102 -4.42 49.02 -27.32
N ILE A 103 -5.53 49.30 -26.62
CA ILE A 103 -6.26 50.57 -26.73
C ILE A 103 -5.33 51.74 -26.38
N GLU A 104 -4.60 51.67 -25.26
CA GLU A 104 -3.66 52.73 -24.86
C GLU A 104 -2.58 52.97 -25.93
N LEU A 105 -2.06 51.91 -26.54
CA LEU A 105 -1.05 52.00 -27.59
C LEU A 105 -1.62 52.65 -28.86
N LEU A 106 -2.83 52.26 -29.27
CA LEU A 106 -3.53 52.86 -30.41
C LEU A 106 -3.85 54.33 -30.16
N CYS A 107 -4.30 54.69 -28.95
CA CYS A 107 -4.53 56.09 -28.56
C CYS A 107 -3.25 56.93 -28.67
N LYS A 108 -2.09 56.38 -28.30
CA LYS A 108 -0.78 57.06 -28.45
C LYS A 108 -0.35 57.22 -29.91
N GLN A 109 -0.74 56.29 -30.79
CA GLN A 109 -0.40 56.35 -32.22
C GLN A 109 -1.33 57.26 -33.04
N LEU A 110 -2.58 57.43 -32.60
CA LEU A 110 -3.60 58.25 -33.25
C LEU A 110 -3.15 59.69 -33.60
N PRO A 111 -2.48 60.47 -32.72
CA PRO A 111 -2.06 61.83 -33.06
C PRO A 111 -1.02 61.85 -34.20
N ASN A 112 -0.09 60.89 -34.23
CA ASN A 112 0.90 60.80 -35.31
C ASN A 112 0.22 60.50 -36.65
N LYS A 113 -0.78 59.59 -36.66
CA LYS A 113 -1.57 59.31 -37.85
C LYS A 113 -2.29 60.58 -38.36
N LYS A 114 -2.93 61.33 -37.46
CA LYS A 114 -3.60 62.59 -37.82
C LYS A 114 -2.63 63.62 -38.38
N ALA A 115 -1.45 63.77 -37.77
CA ALA A 115 -0.41 64.69 -38.26
C ALA A 115 0.06 64.31 -39.68
N LEU A 116 0.30 63.03 -39.94
CA LEU A 116 0.68 62.53 -41.27
C LEU A 116 -0.45 62.71 -42.30
N GLU A 117 -1.70 62.53 -41.93
CA GLU A 117 -2.86 62.81 -42.79
C GLU A 117 -2.93 64.30 -43.16
N GLU A 118 -2.74 65.19 -42.18
CA GLU A 118 -2.68 66.63 -42.43
C GLU A 118 -1.52 67.02 -43.36
N GLU A 119 -0.33 66.47 -43.15
CA GLU A 119 0.82 66.69 -44.05
C GLU A 119 0.56 66.17 -45.46
N SER A 120 -0.02 64.98 -45.59
CA SER A 120 -0.40 64.41 -46.89
C SER A 120 -1.38 65.31 -47.64
N THR A 121 -2.42 65.81 -46.97
CA THR A 121 -3.37 66.74 -47.59
C THR A 121 -2.73 68.07 -47.97
N LYS A 122 -1.80 68.60 -47.17
CA LYS A 122 -1.03 69.81 -47.51
C LYS A 122 -0.18 69.59 -48.76
N LEU A 123 0.56 68.49 -48.83
CA LEU A 123 1.39 68.14 -49.99
C LEU A 123 0.55 67.92 -51.25
N GLN A 124 -0.63 67.29 -51.13
CA GLN A 124 -1.57 67.14 -52.25
C GLN A 124 -2.05 68.50 -52.78
N LYS A 125 -2.38 69.45 -51.89
CA LYS A 125 -2.76 70.82 -52.29
C LYS A 125 -1.61 71.53 -53.00
N GLN A 126 -0.40 71.50 -52.44
CA GLN A 126 0.79 72.11 -53.07
C GLN A 126 1.07 71.51 -54.45
N LEU A 127 0.90 70.19 -54.58
CA LEU A 127 1.08 69.50 -55.86
C LEU A 127 0.02 69.92 -56.89
N LEU A 128 -1.24 70.11 -56.48
CA LEU A 128 -2.28 70.65 -57.34
C LEU A 128 -1.97 72.08 -57.77
N GLU A 129 -1.57 72.95 -56.83
CA GLU A 129 -1.16 74.33 -57.15
C GLU A 129 0.03 74.35 -58.13
N CYS A 130 1.03 73.50 -57.93
CA CYS A 130 2.14 73.36 -58.87
C CYS A 130 1.65 72.88 -60.25
N ARG A 131 0.75 71.89 -60.30
CA ARG A 131 0.16 71.40 -61.56
C ARG A 131 -0.66 72.47 -62.28
N GLU A 132 -1.35 73.34 -61.57
CA GLU A 132 -2.08 74.48 -62.15
C GLU A 132 -1.13 75.58 -62.63
N ARG A 133 0.01 75.78 -61.97
CA ARG A 133 1.04 76.75 -62.37
C ARG A 133 1.79 76.32 -63.64
N ILE A 134 2.01 75.02 -63.85
CA ILE A 134 2.72 74.48 -65.03
C ILE A 134 2.13 75.00 -66.36
N PRO A 135 0.83 74.87 -66.67
CA PRO A 135 0.27 75.34 -67.94
C PRO A 135 0.29 76.87 -68.06
N VAL A 136 0.19 77.61 -66.95
CA VAL A 136 0.32 79.08 -66.96
C VAL A 136 1.75 79.48 -67.34
N LEU A 137 2.76 78.85 -66.74
CA LEU A 137 4.16 79.06 -67.06
C LEU A 137 4.51 78.57 -68.47
N ALA A 138 3.95 77.44 -68.91
CA ALA A 138 4.12 76.92 -70.27
C ALA A 138 3.55 77.88 -71.31
N LYS A 139 2.34 78.42 -71.09
CA LYS A 139 1.75 79.45 -71.96
C LYS A 139 2.58 80.75 -71.96
N ALA A 140 3.08 81.17 -70.80
CA ALA A 140 3.99 82.32 -70.69
C ALA A 140 5.34 82.11 -71.41
N LEU A 141 5.81 80.86 -71.52
CA LEU A 141 6.98 80.50 -72.32
C LEU A 141 6.66 80.39 -73.82
N GLU A 142 5.43 80.02 -74.18
CA GLU A 142 4.96 79.92 -75.57
C GLU A 142 4.58 81.29 -76.18
N ASP A 143 4.33 82.32 -75.36
CA ASP A 143 4.05 83.69 -75.79
C ASP A 143 5.33 84.38 -76.34
N PRO A 144 5.37 84.82 -77.61
CA PRO A 144 6.52 85.48 -78.22
C PRO A 144 6.69 86.95 -77.79
N ALA A 145 5.74 87.55 -77.05
CA ALA A 145 5.82 88.94 -76.58
C ALA A 145 6.51 89.11 -75.21
N GLN A 146 6.92 88.01 -74.57
CA GLN A 146 7.53 88.03 -73.24
C GLN A 146 9.02 88.46 -73.33
N GLU A 147 9.39 89.60 -72.73
CA GLU A 147 10.73 90.22 -72.80
C GLU A 147 11.91 89.29 -72.45
N ASN A 148 11.65 88.21 -71.68
CA ASN A 148 12.68 87.26 -71.21
C ASN A 148 12.76 85.95 -72.02
N ARG A 149 12.05 85.80 -73.15
CA ARG A 149 12.04 84.54 -73.92
C ARG A 149 13.24 84.39 -74.85
N ALA A 150 13.68 85.46 -75.49
CA ALA A 150 14.85 85.46 -76.35
C ALA A 150 16.05 85.97 -75.54
N HIS A 151 16.82 85.02 -74.98
CA HIS A 151 18.19 85.34 -74.62
C HIS A 151 19.02 85.21 -75.90
N GLU A 152 19.58 86.32 -76.39
CA GLU A 152 20.68 86.24 -77.34
C GLU A 152 21.81 85.46 -76.65
N LEU A 153 22.01 84.21 -77.05
CA LEU A 153 23.18 83.44 -76.66
C LEU A 153 24.37 84.04 -77.39
N ASN A 154 24.97 85.05 -76.77
CA ASN A 154 26.33 85.45 -77.09
C ASN A 154 27.27 84.34 -76.66
N GLY A 155 27.70 83.54 -77.63
CA GLY A 155 28.79 82.59 -77.49
C GLY A 155 29.68 82.71 -78.71
N GLN A 156 30.85 83.34 -78.54
CA GLN A 156 31.97 83.03 -79.42
C GLN A 156 32.52 81.67 -79.00
N ASP A 157 32.97 80.86 -79.97
CA ASP A 157 33.72 79.65 -79.64
C ASP A 157 34.84 80.03 -78.67
N PRO A 158 34.93 79.39 -77.49
CA PRO A 158 35.84 79.82 -76.46
C PRO A 158 37.25 79.83 -77.03
N SER A 159 37.91 80.98 -76.90
CA SER A 159 39.31 81.10 -77.31
C SER A 159 40.17 80.07 -76.55
N HIS A 160 41.33 79.70 -77.10
CA HIS A 160 42.23 78.74 -76.43
C HIS A 160 42.48 79.07 -74.95
N ASN A 161 42.55 80.36 -74.61
CA ASN A 161 42.70 80.84 -73.23
C ASN A 161 41.47 80.62 -72.34
N GLU A 162 40.26 80.64 -72.89
CA GLU A 162 39.02 80.34 -72.15
C GLU A 162 38.85 78.86 -71.89
N LEU A 163 39.28 78.01 -72.84
CA LEU A 163 39.39 76.56 -72.61
C LEU A 163 40.40 76.25 -71.51
N ILE A 164 41.57 76.91 -71.50
CA ILE A 164 42.57 76.74 -70.44
C ILE A 164 41.96 77.14 -69.08
N LYS A 165 41.31 78.31 -68.98
CA LYS A 165 40.65 78.72 -67.72
C LYS A 165 39.56 77.74 -67.27
N LYS A 166 38.81 77.14 -68.20
CA LYS A 166 37.83 76.09 -67.88
C LYS A 166 38.52 74.79 -67.44
N MET A 167 39.65 74.44 -68.05
CA MET A 167 40.46 73.29 -67.65
C MET A 167 40.96 73.47 -66.22
N ASP A 168 41.54 74.64 -65.90
CA ASP A 168 41.99 74.98 -64.54
C ASP A 168 40.83 74.91 -63.51
N GLN A 169 39.63 75.37 -63.89
CA GLN A 169 38.44 75.28 -63.02
C GLN A 169 37.97 73.85 -62.80
N LEU A 170 38.03 73.00 -63.83
CA LEU A 170 37.66 71.60 -63.73
C LEU A 170 38.70 70.81 -62.93
N GLU A 171 39.98 71.10 -63.11
CA GLU A 171 41.06 70.55 -62.29
C GLU A 171 40.90 70.95 -60.81
N ALA A 172 40.59 72.21 -60.52
CA ALA A 172 40.30 72.66 -59.15
C ALA A 172 39.08 71.94 -58.54
N ARG A 173 38.02 71.71 -59.32
CA ARG A 173 36.85 70.94 -58.88
C ARG A 173 37.18 69.47 -58.65
N LEU A 174 38.03 68.89 -59.50
CA LEU A 174 38.45 67.50 -59.39
C LEU A 174 39.26 67.29 -58.12
N VAL A 175 40.23 68.18 -57.84
CA VAL A 175 40.99 68.17 -56.58
C VAL A 175 40.05 68.31 -55.37
N GLN A 176 39.05 69.19 -55.45
CA GLN A 176 38.07 69.33 -54.37
C GLN A 176 37.25 68.05 -54.14
N GLN A 177 36.87 67.34 -55.21
CA GLN A 177 36.16 66.07 -55.12
C GLN A 177 37.05 64.94 -54.56
N GLU A 178 38.33 64.90 -54.92
CA GLU A 178 39.30 63.94 -54.37
C GLU A 178 39.46 64.12 -52.85
N VAL A 179 39.55 65.37 -52.37
CA VAL A 179 39.59 65.66 -50.94
C VAL A 179 38.32 65.19 -50.24
N GLN A 180 37.14 65.45 -50.82
CA GLN A 180 35.86 64.96 -50.27
C GLN A 180 35.75 63.43 -50.27
N LEU A 181 36.35 62.75 -51.26
CA LEU A 181 36.40 61.29 -51.30
C LEU A 181 37.22 60.75 -50.13
N LEU A 182 38.42 61.29 -49.92
CA LEU A 182 39.31 60.93 -48.81
C LEU A 182 38.65 61.12 -47.45
N GLU A 183 37.93 62.23 -47.25
CA GLU A 183 37.16 62.46 -46.02
C GLU A 183 36.10 61.38 -45.79
N LYS A 184 35.38 60.97 -46.85
CA LYS A 184 34.36 59.91 -46.77
C LYS A 184 34.97 58.53 -46.52
N GLU A 185 36.12 58.23 -47.11
CA GLU A 185 36.85 56.98 -46.88
C GLU A 185 37.29 56.86 -45.41
N LEU A 186 37.81 57.94 -44.83
CA LEU A 186 38.18 57.98 -43.41
C LEU A 186 36.97 57.72 -42.50
N VAL A 187 35.83 58.36 -42.79
CA VAL A 187 34.59 58.15 -42.03
C VAL A 187 34.10 56.71 -42.18
N TYR A 188 34.17 56.15 -43.40
CA TYR A 188 33.79 54.77 -43.66
C TYR A 188 34.65 53.78 -42.87
N GLU A 189 35.96 53.96 -42.85
CA GLU A 189 36.88 53.12 -42.08
C GLU A 189 36.56 53.17 -40.58
N GLN A 190 36.29 54.37 -40.04
CA GLN A 190 35.92 54.54 -38.64
C GLN A 190 34.59 53.86 -38.30
N VAL A 191 33.56 54.00 -39.16
CA VAL A 191 32.26 53.34 -38.98
C VAL A 191 32.41 51.82 -39.05
N THR A 192 33.21 51.32 -40.00
CA THR A 192 33.46 49.89 -40.17
C THR A 192 34.11 49.30 -38.93
N ARG A 193 35.17 49.94 -38.43
CA ARG A 193 35.85 49.53 -37.19
C ARG A 193 34.92 49.55 -35.97
N LEU A 194 34.04 50.54 -35.86
CA LEU A 194 33.05 50.59 -34.77
C LEU A 194 32.02 49.46 -34.89
N SER A 195 31.54 49.18 -36.11
CA SER A 195 30.61 48.10 -36.40
C SER A 195 31.21 46.74 -36.04
N GLU A 196 32.42 46.45 -36.49
CA GLU A 196 33.16 45.23 -36.16
C GLU A 196 33.33 45.05 -34.65
N ARG A 197 33.68 46.13 -33.93
CA ARG A 197 33.81 46.09 -32.47
C ARG A 197 32.48 45.76 -31.78
N ILE A 198 31.36 46.29 -32.26
CA ILE A 198 30.03 45.98 -31.71
C ILE A 198 29.64 44.54 -32.03
N GLN A 199 29.91 44.06 -33.26
CA GLN A 199 29.66 42.68 -33.65
C GLN A 199 30.46 41.70 -32.78
N ALA A 200 31.75 41.94 -32.58
CA ALA A 200 32.60 41.12 -31.71
C ALA A 200 32.06 41.07 -30.27
N LYS A 201 31.69 42.22 -29.68
CA LYS A 201 31.07 42.26 -28.35
C LYS A 201 29.76 41.47 -28.29
N THR A 202 28.94 41.58 -29.33
CA THR A 202 27.65 40.88 -29.40
C THR A 202 27.87 39.37 -29.53
N GLN A 203 28.86 38.94 -30.30
CA GLN A 203 29.23 37.54 -30.47
C GLN A 203 29.73 36.94 -29.15
N ASN A 204 30.65 37.62 -28.46
CA ASN A 204 31.14 37.17 -27.15
C ASN A 204 30.00 37.03 -26.13
N ARG A 205 29.06 37.98 -26.07
CA ARG A 205 27.89 37.89 -25.18
C ARG A 205 26.97 36.71 -25.53
N LYS A 206 26.83 36.39 -26.82
CA LYS A 206 26.08 35.20 -27.25
C LYS A 206 26.78 33.93 -26.76
N GLU A 207 28.09 33.85 -26.90
CA GLU A 207 28.90 32.70 -26.43
C GLU A 207 28.79 32.53 -24.92
N GLU A 208 28.94 33.61 -24.13
CA GLU A 208 28.74 33.60 -22.67
C GLU A 208 27.34 33.13 -22.27
N SER A 209 26.30 33.59 -22.98
CA SER A 209 24.91 33.18 -22.73
C SER A 209 24.69 31.69 -23.04
N VAL A 210 25.28 31.18 -24.12
CA VAL A 210 25.23 29.76 -24.49
C VAL A 210 25.94 28.90 -23.45
N GLU A 211 27.11 29.33 -22.95
CA GLU A 211 27.81 28.64 -21.88
C GLU A 211 27.01 28.60 -20.58
N LEU A 212 26.36 29.71 -20.22
CA LEU A 212 25.47 29.76 -19.06
C LEU A 212 24.29 28.80 -19.21
N ALA A 213 23.67 28.73 -20.39
CA ALA A 213 22.58 27.80 -20.68
C ALA A 213 23.04 26.33 -20.58
N LYS A 214 24.24 25.99 -21.05
CA LYS A 214 24.82 24.65 -20.88
C LYS A 214 25.00 24.29 -19.40
N LYS A 215 25.58 25.20 -18.61
CA LYS A 215 25.75 25.01 -17.15
C LYS A 215 24.40 24.83 -16.44
N MET A 216 23.37 25.61 -16.82
CA MET A 216 22.01 25.48 -16.28
C MET A 216 21.42 24.09 -16.55
N ASN A 217 21.55 23.61 -17.80
CA ASN A 217 21.07 22.28 -18.18
C ASN A 217 21.80 21.15 -17.44
N GLU A 218 23.12 21.28 -17.26
CA GLU A 218 23.91 20.32 -16.46
C GLU A 218 23.45 20.29 -15.00
N LEU A 219 23.24 21.45 -14.37
CA LEU A 219 22.72 21.54 -13.01
C LEU A 219 21.33 20.94 -12.90
N GLN A 220 20.45 21.20 -13.87
CA GLN A 220 19.13 20.59 -13.92
C GLN A 220 19.20 19.05 -14.04
N GLY A 221 20.12 18.53 -14.85
CA GLY A 221 20.41 17.10 -14.94
C GLY A 221 20.85 16.51 -13.60
N ARG A 222 21.83 17.15 -12.95
CA ARG A 222 22.31 16.74 -11.62
C ARG A 222 21.19 16.74 -10.57
N ILE A 223 20.33 17.76 -10.57
CA ILE A 223 19.17 17.83 -9.66
C ILE A 223 18.25 16.62 -9.90
N LYS A 224 17.87 16.35 -11.15
CA LYS A 224 17.02 15.20 -11.49
C LYS A 224 17.63 13.88 -11.03
N ASP A 225 18.93 13.70 -11.18
CA ASP A 225 19.63 12.49 -10.75
C ASP A 225 19.68 12.37 -9.22
N THR A 226 19.93 13.46 -8.50
CA THR A 226 19.86 13.47 -7.04
C THR A 226 18.45 13.21 -6.53
N THR A 227 17.41 13.74 -7.18
CA THR A 227 16.02 13.48 -6.82
C THR A 227 15.67 12.00 -7.03
N ARG A 228 16.13 11.38 -8.12
CA ARG A 228 15.96 9.93 -8.35
C ARG A 228 16.63 9.10 -7.26
N LYS A 229 17.88 9.44 -6.89
CA LYS A 229 18.58 8.78 -5.78
C LYS A 229 17.85 8.97 -4.45
N MET A 230 17.34 10.18 -4.18
CA MET A 230 16.56 10.45 -2.98
C MET A 230 15.28 9.62 -2.93
N MET A 231 14.54 9.49 -4.04
CA MET A 231 13.36 8.63 -4.12
C MET A 231 13.69 7.16 -3.84
N ALA A 232 14.81 6.65 -4.37
CA ALA A 232 15.27 5.30 -4.08
C ALA A 232 15.55 5.11 -2.58
N VAL A 233 16.31 6.01 -1.96
CA VAL A 233 16.59 5.97 -0.52
C VAL A 233 15.31 6.07 0.32
N VAL A 234 14.34 6.91 -0.07
CA VAL A 234 13.04 7.00 0.61
C VAL A 234 12.26 5.69 0.50
N SER A 235 12.31 5.01 -0.66
CA SER A 235 11.66 3.70 -0.82
C SER A 235 12.37 2.57 -0.06
N GLU A 236 13.69 2.61 0.05
CA GLU A 236 14.45 1.69 0.89
C GLU A 236 14.08 1.91 2.37
N LEU A 237 14.03 3.17 2.80
CA LEU A 237 13.64 3.51 4.17
C LEU A 237 12.23 3.05 4.50
N SER A 238 11.26 3.23 3.58
CA SER A 238 9.88 2.78 3.82
C SER A 238 9.77 1.25 3.90
N MET A 239 10.55 0.52 3.08
CA MET A 239 10.66 -0.94 3.19
C MET A 239 11.22 -1.34 4.56
N HIS A 240 12.31 -0.72 5.01
CA HIS A 240 12.91 -1.00 6.31
C HIS A 240 11.97 -0.66 7.48
N GLN A 241 11.22 0.45 7.39
CA GLN A 241 10.21 0.80 8.37
C GLN A 241 9.10 -0.25 8.43
N ALA A 242 8.61 -0.73 7.28
CA ALA A 242 7.63 -1.80 7.24
C ALA A 242 8.15 -3.10 7.87
N CYS A 243 9.39 -3.52 7.54
CA CYS A 243 10.03 -4.68 8.16
C CYS A 243 10.23 -4.51 9.67
N ALA A 244 10.61 -3.32 10.14
CA ALA A 244 10.73 -3.05 11.57
C ALA A 244 9.39 -3.15 12.28
N MET A 245 8.30 -2.66 11.67
CA MET A 245 6.95 -2.77 12.21
C MET A 245 6.45 -4.22 12.26
N THR A 246 6.75 -5.05 11.26
CA THR A 246 6.37 -6.48 11.28
C THR A 246 7.14 -7.22 12.38
N LEU A 247 8.46 -7.01 12.48
CA LEU A 247 9.26 -7.62 13.55
C LEU A 247 8.80 -7.16 14.95
N GLN A 248 8.44 -5.88 15.12
CA GLN A 248 7.88 -5.39 16.38
C GLN A 248 6.54 -6.04 16.73
N ARG A 249 5.69 -6.35 15.73
CA ARG A 249 4.45 -7.10 15.96
C ARG A 249 4.75 -8.54 16.37
N GLU A 250 5.66 -9.22 15.66
CA GLU A 250 6.06 -10.59 15.99
C GLU A 250 6.62 -10.71 17.42
N VAL A 251 7.47 -9.75 17.84
CA VAL A 251 7.97 -9.70 19.22
C VAL A 251 6.83 -9.55 20.21
N LYS A 252 5.89 -8.63 19.98
CA LYS A 252 4.73 -8.45 20.87
C LYS A 252 3.84 -9.69 20.91
N ASP A 253 3.61 -10.34 19.78
CA ASP A 253 2.80 -11.56 19.71
C ASP A 253 3.49 -12.70 20.47
N GLN A 254 4.81 -12.83 20.36
CA GLN A 254 5.59 -13.79 21.14
C GLN A 254 5.62 -13.46 22.64
N GLU A 255 5.73 -12.19 23.03
CA GLU A 255 5.64 -11.75 24.43
C GLU A 255 4.26 -12.09 25.01
N LEU A 256 3.18 -11.78 24.29
CA LEU A 256 1.81 -12.14 24.68
C LEU A 256 1.63 -13.66 24.77
N HIS A 257 2.23 -14.41 23.85
CA HIS A 257 2.21 -15.87 23.90
C HIS A 257 2.93 -16.38 25.16
N LEU A 258 4.12 -15.87 25.46
CA LEU A 258 4.89 -16.22 26.65
C LEU A 258 4.15 -15.86 27.94
N ASP A 259 3.51 -14.70 28.00
CA ASP A 259 2.71 -14.29 29.16
C ASP A 259 1.47 -15.18 29.34
N CYS A 260 0.83 -15.62 28.24
CA CYS A 260 -0.21 -16.64 28.29
C CYS A 260 0.34 -17.97 28.81
N CYS A 261 1.48 -18.44 28.32
CA CYS A 261 2.13 -19.67 28.78
C CYS A 261 2.50 -19.59 30.27
N ARG A 262 3.05 -18.46 30.73
CA ARG A 262 3.39 -18.22 32.14
C ARG A 262 2.17 -18.30 33.04
N ARG A 263 1.09 -17.60 32.68
CA ARG A 263 -0.17 -17.65 33.45
C ARG A 263 -0.74 -19.06 33.53
N ARG A 264 -0.76 -19.79 32.42
CA ARG A 264 -1.19 -21.21 32.41
C ARG A 264 -0.33 -22.07 33.32
N LEU A 265 0.99 -21.86 33.31
CA LEU A 265 1.92 -22.58 34.18
C LEU A 265 1.69 -22.24 35.66
N GLU A 266 1.43 -20.98 35.99
CA GLU A 266 1.06 -20.54 37.35
C GLU A 266 -0.25 -21.20 37.84
N GLU A 267 -1.20 -21.43 36.93
CA GLU A 267 -2.44 -22.17 37.18
C GLU A 267 -2.25 -23.70 37.22
N GLY A 268 -1.02 -24.20 37.04
CA GLY A 268 -0.70 -25.63 37.02
C GLY A 268 -1.09 -26.37 35.73
N LEU A 269 -1.45 -25.63 34.68
CA LEU A 269 -1.79 -26.17 33.37
C LEU A 269 -0.56 -26.21 32.44
N PRO A 270 -0.58 -27.05 31.39
CA PRO A 270 0.50 -27.08 30.40
C PRO A 270 0.69 -25.70 29.72
N PRO A 271 1.95 -25.31 29.40
CA PRO A 271 2.27 -23.99 28.84
C PRO A 271 1.55 -23.68 27.53
N SER A 272 1.39 -24.69 26.67
CA SER A 272 0.72 -24.57 25.37
C SER A 272 -0.19 -25.79 25.12
N PRO A 273 -1.33 -25.63 24.42
CA PRO A 273 -2.18 -26.75 23.99
C PRO A 273 -1.44 -27.79 23.15
N GLU A 274 -0.46 -27.36 22.35
CA GLU A 274 0.34 -28.26 21.51
C GLU A 274 1.25 -29.14 22.38
N MET A 275 1.90 -28.54 23.38
CA MET A 275 2.73 -29.28 24.34
C MET A 275 1.89 -30.27 25.16
N GLU A 276 0.63 -29.93 25.45
CA GLU A 276 -0.30 -30.86 26.08
C GLU A 276 -0.59 -32.08 25.20
N LEU A 277 -0.85 -31.87 23.91
CA LEU A 277 -1.08 -32.94 22.94
C LEU A 277 0.17 -33.82 22.76
N GLU A 278 1.34 -33.21 22.68
CA GLU A 278 2.62 -33.93 22.61
C GLU A 278 2.88 -34.76 23.87
N TRP A 279 2.63 -34.19 25.06
CA TRP A 279 2.74 -34.90 26.32
C TRP A 279 1.80 -36.11 26.38
N GLN A 280 0.54 -35.91 25.98
CA GLN A 280 -0.42 -37.01 25.88
C GLN A 280 0.03 -38.08 24.88
N ARG A 281 0.66 -37.69 23.75
CA ARG A 281 1.21 -38.64 22.78
C ARG A 281 2.35 -39.46 23.39
N ILE A 282 3.28 -38.83 24.11
CA ILE A 282 4.38 -39.49 24.80
C ILE A 282 3.84 -40.49 25.83
N LEU A 283 2.88 -40.08 26.67
CA LEU A 283 2.24 -40.96 27.65
C LEU A 283 1.57 -42.18 27.01
N ARG A 284 0.88 -42.00 25.88
CA ARG A 284 0.29 -43.12 25.12
C ARG A 284 1.37 -44.05 24.59
N GLU A 285 2.46 -43.49 24.08
CA GLU A 285 3.56 -44.29 23.53
C GLU A 285 4.33 -45.04 24.61
N GLU A 286 4.53 -44.44 25.77
CA GLU A 286 5.17 -45.09 26.91
C GLU A 286 4.30 -46.22 27.48
N ARG A 287 2.97 -46.03 27.53
CA ARG A 287 2.03 -47.11 27.86
C ARG A 287 2.13 -48.27 26.87
N ARG A 288 2.15 -47.98 25.56
CA ARG A 288 2.36 -49.00 24.51
C ARG A 288 3.69 -49.73 24.67
N ARG A 289 4.79 -49.01 24.89
CA ARG A 289 6.10 -49.63 25.12
C ARG A 289 6.11 -50.52 26.36
N ARG A 290 5.45 -50.11 27.45
CA ARG A 290 5.29 -50.93 28.67
C ARG A 290 4.50 -52.21 28.41
N THR A 291 3.38 -52.12 27.69
CA THR A 291 2.59 -53.31 27.33
C THR A 291 3.38 -54.24 26.43
N ASP A 292 4.06 -53.71 25.41
CA ASP A 292 4.88 -54.50 24.50
C ASP A 292 6.05 -55.19 25.24
N LEU A 293 6.69 -54.49 26.19
CA LEU A 293 7.76 -55.07 27.02
C LEU A 293 7.23 -56.19 27.92
N GLN A 294 6.06 -56.00 28.54
CA GLN A 294 5.41 -57.04 29.35
C GLN A 294 5.00 -58.24 28.51
N GLU A 295 4.46 -58.03 27.31
CA GLU A 295 4.14 -59.11 26.38
C GLU A 295 5.38 -59.85 25.91
N ARG A 296 6.47 -59.15 25.60
CA ARG A 296 7.76 -59.77 25.25
C ARG A 296 8.33 -60.57 26.42
N ALA A 297 8.29 -60.03 27.64
CA ALA A 297 8.73 -60.73 28.84
C ALA A 297 7.91 -62.00 29.08
N ARG A 298 6.58 -61.92 28.93
CA ARG A 298 5.69 -63.11 28.98
C ARG A 298 6.03 -64.14 27.91
N ARG A 299 6.27 -63.71 26.66
CA ARG A 299 6.69 -64.62 25.59
C ARG A 299 8.03 -65.28 25.88
N ILE A 300 9.00 -64.55 26.43
CA ILE A 300 10.31 -65.11 26.83
C ILE A 300 10.13 -66.10 27.98
N GLU A 301 9.34 -65.78 29.00
CA GLU A 301 9.02 -66.72 30.10
C GLU A 301 8.28 -67.97 29.60
N GLU A 302 7.31 -67.81 28.70
CA GLU A 302 6.62 -68.92 28.04
C GLU A 302 7.60 -69.75 27.21
N GLU A 303 8.50 -69.10 26.46
CA GLU A 303 9.52 -69.80 25.70
C GLU A 303 10.51 -70.57 26.60
N GLU A 304 10.94 -69.99 27.72
CA GLU A 304 11.79 -70.68 28.69
C GLU A 304 11.06 -71.87 29.33
N LYS A 305 9.78 -71.72 29.69
CA LYS A 305 8.97 -72.84 30.21
C LYS A 305 8.78 -73.95 29.17
N ASN A 306 8.67 -73.59 27.89
CA ASN A 306 8.42 -74.50 26.78
C ASN A 306 9.71 -75.10 26.18
N ARG A 307 10.89 -74.70 26.68
CA ARG A 307 12.19 -75.27 26.28
C ARG A 307 12.51 -76.48 27.15
N LEU A 308 12.63 -77.64 26.51
CA LEU A 308 13.06 -78.87 27.17
C LEU A 308 14.58 -78.83 27.45
N PRO A 309 15.09 -79.57 28.47
CA PRO A 309 16.52 -79.65 28.79
C PRO A 309 17.43 -80.11 27.64
N ASN A 310 16.88 -80.73 26.59
CA ASN A 310 17.59 -81.14 25.38
C ASN A 310 17.61 -80.07 24.27
N GLY A 311 17.07 -78.87 24.54
CA GLY A 311 17.02 -77.75 23.60
C GLY A 311 15.83 -77.76 22.62
N ALA A 312 14.95 -78.77 22.67
CA ALA A 312 13.76 -78.82 21.81
C ALA A 312 12.62 -77.95 22.37
N TYR A 313 11.97 -77.17 21.50
CA TYR A 313 10.82 -76.33 21.85
C TYR A 313 9.52 -77.14 21.74
N THR A 314 8.69 -77.14 22.79
CA THR A 314 7.39 -77.83 22.78
C THR A 314 6.29 -76.96 23.39
N THR A 315 5.14 -76.91 22.73
CA THR A 315 3.91 -76.28 23.25
C THR A 315 3.05 -77.26 24.06
N ALA A 316 3.51 -78.50 24.25
CA ALA A 316 2.83 -79.47 25.10
C ALA A 316 3.16 -79.17 26.57
N GLU A 317 2.14 -78.95 27.40
CA GLU A 317 2.33 -78.76 28.84
C GLU A 317 3.07 -79.99 29.44
N PRO A 318 4.12 -79.77 30.24
CA PRO A 318 4.89 -80.87 30.82
C PRO A 318 3.99 -81.68 31.74
N ARG A 319 3.85 -82.97 31.45
CA ARG A 319 3.11 -83.89 32.33
C ARG A 319 3.88 -84.02 33.64
N PRO A 320 3.26 -83.82 34.81
CA PRO A 320 3.87 -84.15 36.09
C PRO A 320 4.07 -85.68 36.15
N ASN A 321 5.23 -86.16 35.71
CA ASN A 321 5.50 -87.59 35.61
C ASN A 321 5.95 -88.20 36.95
N ALA A 322 6.24 -87.37 37.95
CA ALA A 322 6.58 -87.78 39.29
C ALA A 322 6.10 -86.72 40.28
N TYR A 323 5.69 -87.16 41.46
CA TYR A 323 5.45 -86.28 42.59
C TYR A 323 6.65 -86.34 43.54
N ILE A 324 6.91 -85.23 44.22
CA ILE A 324 7.92 -85.14 45.27
C ILE A 324 7.15 -85.16 46.61
N PRO A 325 7.21 -86.25 47.39
CA PRO A 325 6.63 -86.29 48.73
C PRO A 325 7.28 -85.26 49.65
N GLN A 326 6.49 -84.43 50.34
CA GLN A 326 6.96 -83.40 51.27
C GLN A 326 7.47 -83.96 52.62
N GLY A 327 7.97 -85.20 52.67
CA GLY A 327 8.26 -85.90 53.94
C GLY A 327 9.54 -86.74 53.99
N ASP A 328 10.30 -86.89 52.89
CA ASP A 328 11.54 -87.68 52.88
C ASP A 328 12.76 -86.73 52.74
N ASN A 329 13.85 -87.00 53.48
CA ASN A 329 15.09 -86.18 53.53
C ASN A 329 15.90 -86.12 52.21
N LEU A 330 15.39 -86.70 51.11
CA LEU A 330 16.00 -86.60 49.78
C LEU A 330 14.90 -86.54 48.70
N PRO A 331 14.88 -85.52 47.81
CA PRO A 331 13.81 -85.34 46.83
C PRO A 331 14.01 -86.28 45.63
N LEU A 332 13.78 -87.57 45.83
CA LEU A 332 13.78 -88.55 44.74
C LEU A 332 12.39 -88.60 44.09
N PRO A 333 12.28 -88.29 42.78
CA PRO A 333 11.00 -88.35 42.07
C PRO A 333 10.46 -89.79 42.05
N ARG A 334 9.26 -90.01 42.60
CA ARG A 334 8.58 -91.31 42.55
C ARG A 334 7.56 -91.34 41.41
N PRO A 335 7.56 -92.37 40.55
CA PRO A 335 6.55 -92.51 39.51
C PRO A 335 5.18 -92.76 40.14
N TYR A 336 4.16 -92.11 39.60
CA TYR A 336 2.78 -92.48 39.90
C TYR A 336 2.55 -93.91 39.40
N GLY A 337 2.18 -94.85 40.27
CA GLY A 337 1.91 -96.25 39.90
C GLY A 337 0.71 -96.40 38.95
N ALA A 338 0.07 -97.57 38.94
CA ALA A 338 -1.06 -97.88 38.04
C ALA A 338 -2.27 -96.90 38.13
N LEU A 339 -2.32 -96.05 39.17
CA LEU A 339 -3.35 -95.04 39.42
C LEU A 339 -2.77 -93.62 39.27
N ALA A 340 -2.24 -93.28 38.09
CA ALA A 340 -1.72 -91.94 37.85
C ALA A 340 -2.85 -90.89 37.83
N PRO A 341 -2.65 -89.71 38.45
CA PRO A 341 -3.64 -88.64 38.41
C PRO A 341 -3.81 -88.13 36.96
N PHE A 342 -5.04 -88.27 36.45
CA PHE A 342 -5.42 -87.79 35.13
C PHE A 342 -5.78 -86.30 35.19
N LYS A 343 -5.19 -85.47 34.32
CA LYS A 343 -5.60 -84.07 34.14
C LYS A 343 -6.96 -84.08 33.41
N PRO A 344 -8.05 -83.58 34.02
CA PRO A 344 -9.34 -83.50 33.35
C PRO A 344 -9.22 -82.72 32.05
N SER A 345 -9.78 -83.23 30.96
CA SER A 345 -9.83 -82.51 29.68
C SER A 345 -10.52 -81.16 29.89
N GLU A 346 -9.95 -80.09 29.34
CA GLU A 346 -10.59 -78.77 29.38
C GLU A 346 -11.98 -78.86 28.76
N ALA A 347 -12.96 -78.30 29.48
CA ALA A 347 -14.33 -78.21 29.01
C ALA A 347 -14.36 -77.46 27.66
N GLY A 348 -14.75 -78.15 26.59
CA GLY A 348 -14.87 -77.53 25.27
C GLY A 348 -15.83 -76.34 25.29
N SER A 349 -15.66 -75.40 24.34
CA SER A 349 -16.43 -74.14 24.23
C SER A 349 -17.97 -74.32 24.26
N SER A 350 -18.47 -75.55 24.06
CA SER A 350 -19.87 -75.96 24.19
C SER A 350 -20.43 -75.91 25.62
N MET A 351 -19.60 -75.91 26.67
CA MET A 351 -20.07 -75.91 28.08
C MET A 351 -20.42 -74.52 28.65
N ARG A 352 -20.51 -73.45 27.83
CA ARG A 352 -20.89 -72.09 28.28
C ARG A 352 -22.30 -71.99 28.91
N HIS A 353 -23.13 -73.03 28.78
CA HIS A 353 -24.51 -73.04 29.28
C HIS A 353 -24.74 -73.88 30.55
N ILE A 354 -23.71 -74.46 31.16
CA ILE A 354 -23.87 -75.27 32.39
C ILE A 354 -23.68 -74.35 33.61
N ARG A 355 -24.79 -74.02 34.30
CA ARG A 355 -24.75 -73.29 35.57
C ARG A 355 -24.32 -74.23 36.71
N LYS A 356 -23.29 -73.84 37.45
CA LYS A 356 -22.88 -74.56 38.66
C LYS A 356 -23.93 -74.33 39.76
N PRO A 357 -24.39 -75.39 40.48
CA PRO A 357 -25.32 -75.21 41.59
C PRO A 357 -24.63 -74.50 42.76
N GLU A 358 -25.33 -73.56 43.40
CA GLU A 358 -24.86 -72.88 44.60
C GLU A 358 -24.83 -73.86 45.79
N PRO A 359 -23.70 -73.98 46.51
CA PRO A 359 -23.63 -74.83 47.69
C PRO A 359 -24.44 -74.22 48.83
N LYS A 360 -25.38 -74.99 49.39
CA LYS A 360 -26.16 -74.57 50.57
C LYS A 360 -25.25 -74.53 51.80
N PRO A 361 -25.40 -73.53 52.70
CA PRO A 361 -24.64 -73.48 53.93
C PRO A 361 -24.94 -74.68 54.80
N ILE A 362 -23.89 -75.26 55.38
CA ILE A 362 -23.97 -76.36 56.33
C ILE A 362 -24.34 -75.76 57.68
N GLU A 363 -25.53 -76.09 58.19
CA GLU A 363 -25.91 -75.81 59.58
C GLU A 363 -25.10 -76.75 60.48
N ILE A 364 -24.29 -76.18 61.38
CA ILE A 364 -23.66 -76.90 62.50
C ILE A 364 -24.37 -76.47 63.77
#